data_AF-A0A5B1QKE4-F1
#
_entry.id   AF-A0A5B1QKE4-F1
#
_cell.length_a   1.000
_cell.length_b   1.000
_cell.length_c   1.000
_cell.angle_alpha   90.00
_cell.angle_beta   90.00
_cell.angle_gamma   90.00
#
_symmetry.space_group_name_H-M   'P 1'
#
loop_
_entity.id
_entity.type
_entity.pdbx_description
1 polymer ?
#
loop_
_entity_poly.entity_id
_entity_poly.type
_entity_poly.pdbx_seq_one_letter_code
_entity_poly.pdbx_strand_id
1 'polypeptide(L)'
;MILLSSSLITALAAILTDFVYQLHEPDCFNTINTILFASGLCIHAVAYAFQLLTPHTSISPHLPHSYNALAHIALLFVRAFVDYFALFIIYYYDAALERVLAISVLPAVLVVSASANDISMEFGMGCVVVVWATASYAAGQLGRSHDEIQSPKITEPNPKHRVIGTIVFSALLIGSVYSTVNSRHAPAPASAVDRPPTCQRRPLPMQPLQPAEERTYHHFDDVLLIVFFSHARYNVNLDYYRTVYSEFFPNMVFIGPASRENAGFNHSYDVVVDSYKADEDLRDPGYYKMAGRMAHHMLYTGLKEFPCYKGYLWAPFDTLLNVPRLEQFDQNLFWYHSPFAEYVYNPALGFGNKDPEHHPPAAQISPDPALNLTENWRGWGRDWWWGDPHVGLGECMPAFLRVPLALRQRLAEYTEGKTRFIGGSADTMYIPGRHRETFMETLGIFLETDCFLEIATPTVLHLVVPPGEKILFVDHWWIWEPPLNATFVRNKWNEGFEVDTFHTFHWGDRDEAGVWRGNHENIADVRELLRESALRQFTNLPASVP
;
A
#
# COMPACT_ATOMS: atom_id res chain seq x y z
N MET A 1 15.83 -0.97 -6.59
CA MET A 1 16.60 -1.42 -5.41
C MET A 1 16.94 -2.91 -5.44
N ILE A 2 15.99 -3.83 -5.62
CA ILE A 2 16.23 -5.30 -5.59
C ILE A 2 17.30 -5.78 -6.59
N LEU A 3 17.31 -5.25 -7.82
CA LEU A 3 18.33 -5.60 -8.82
C LEU A 3 19.74 -5.11 -8.45
N LEU A 4 19.83 -3.96 -7.79
CA LEU A 4 21.08 -3.36 -7.32
C LEU A 4 21.63 -4.12 -6.11
N SER A 5 20.78 -4.49 -5.15
CA SER A 5 21.17 -5.32 -4.01
C SER A 5 21.54 -6.74 -4.44
N SER A 6 20.83 -7.33 -5.41
CA SER A 6 21.22 -8.63 -5.99
C SER A 6 22.58 -8.56 -6.68
N SER A 7 22.83 -7.53 -7.49
CA SER A 7 24.11 -7.37 -8.19
C SER A 7 25.28 -7.17 -7.22
N LEU A 8 25.06 -6.41 -6.14
CA LEU A 8 26.06 -6.17 -5.08
C LEU A 8 26.38 -7.45 -4.29
N ILE A 9 25.36 -8.24 -3.91
CA ILE A 9 25.54 -9.51 -3.20
C ILE A 9 26.30 -10.51 -4.07
N THR A 10 25.95 -10.58 -5.37
CA THR A 10 26.66 -11.46 -6.31
C THR A 10 28.11 -11.02 -6.51
N ALA A 11 28.40 -9.72 -6.60
CA ALA A 11 29.77 -9.22 -6.68
C ALA A 11 30.59 -9.55 -5.42
N LEU A 12 30.02 -9.33 -4.23
CA LEU A 12 30.66 -9.68 -2.94
C LEU A 12 30.96 -11.17 -2.82
N ALA A 13 30.02 -12.03 -3.22
CA ALA A 13 30.23 -13.48 -3.22
C ALA A 13 31.36 -13.91 -4.16
N ALA A 14 31.50 -13.23 -5.30
CA ALA A 14 32.60 -13.48 -6.25
C ALA A 14 33.95 -13.15 -5.63
N ILE A 15 34.06 -11.96 -5.01
CA ILE A 15 35.29 -11.46 -4.38
C ILE A 15 35.69 -12.38 -3.22
N LEU A 16 34.73 -12.80 -2.39
CA LEU A 16 34.96 -13.74 -1.30
C LEU A 16 35.44 -15.11 -1.80
N THR A 17 34.87 -15.59 -2.92
CA THR A 17 35.29 -16.85 -3.52
C THR A 17 36.73 -16.74 -4.05
N ASP A 18 37.03 -15.71 -4.83
CA ASP A 18 38.39 -15.44 -5.34
C ASP A 18 39.42 -15.36 -4.20
N PHE A 19 39.07 -14.67 -3.10
CA PHE A 19 39.91 -14.56 -1.91
C PHE A 19 40.17 -15.91 -1.24
N VAL A 20 39.15 -16.77 -1.12
CA VAL A 20 39.31 -18.13 -0.58
C VAL A 20 40.21 -18.99 -1.47
N TYR A 21 40.07 -18.86 -2.79
CA TYR A 21 40.89 -19.57 -3.76
C TYR A 21 42.35 -19.11 -3.75
N GLN A 22 42.62 -17.82 -3.54
CA GLN A 22 44.00 -17.32 -3.45
C GLN A 22 44.70 -17.70 -2.14
N LEU A 23 43.95 -18.01 -1.07
CA LEU A 23 44.49 -18.27 0.27
C LEU A 23 44.84 -19.74 0.57
N HIS A 24 44.42 -20.70 -0.25
CA HIS A 24 44.59 -22.13 0.03
C HIS A 24 45.52 -22.82 -0.97
N GLU A 25 46.19 -23.90 -0.55
CA GLU A 25 47.09 -24.66 -1.42
C GLU A 25 46.33 -25.50 -2.49
N PRO A 26 46.94 -25.76 -3.67
CA PRO A 26 46.35 -26.47 -4.81
C PRO A 26 45.62 -27.77 -4.50
N ASP A 27 46.15 -28.55 -3.56
CA ASP A 27 45.63 -29.88 -3.22
C ASP A 27 44.31 -29.81 -2.44
N CYS A 28 43.94 -28.64 -1.91
CA CYS A 28 42.69 -28.44 -1.15
C CYS A 28 41.49 -28.04 -2.02
N PHE A 29 41.72 -27.66 -3.28
CA PHE A 29 40.65 -27.12 -4.14
C PHE A 29 39.63 -28.14 -4.61
N ASN A 30 40.04 -29.39 -4.86
CA ASN A 30 39.08 -30.45 -5.19
C ASN A 30 38.11 -30.70 -4.03
N THR A 31 38.61 -30.63 -2.79
CA THR A 31 37.81 -30.76 -1.58
C THR A 31 36.89 -29.56 -1.40
N ILE A 32 37.38 -28.33 -1.58
CA ILE A 32 36.57 -27.10 -1.49
C ILE A 32 35.48 -27.10 -2.57
N ASN A 33 35.81 -27.42 -3.81
CA ASN A 33 34.86 -27.53 -4.92
C ASN A 33 33.78 -28.58 -4.67
N THR A 34 34.18 -29.76 -4.19
CA THR A 34 33.25 -30.85 -3.89
C THR A 34 32.32 -30.46 -2.74
N ILE A 35 32.83 -29.79 -1.70
CA ILE A 35 32.03 -29.29 -0.57
C ILE A 35 31.05 -28.21 -1.03
N LEU A 36 31.48 -27.23 -1.83
CA LEU A 36 30.61 -26.18 -2.34
C LEU A 36 29.51 -26.74 -3.24
N PHE A 37 29.86 -27.65 -4.16
CA PHE A 37 28.91 -28.35 -5.02
C PHE A 37 27.91 -29.18 -4.21
N ALA A 38 28.38 -29.99 -3.27
CA ALA A 38 27.52 -30.82 -2.42
C ALA A 38 26.59 -29.95 -1.56
N SER A 39 27.10 -28.84 -1.03
CA SER A 39 26.31 -27.90 -0.23
C SER A 39 25.24 -27.20 -1.06
N GLY A 40 25.57 -26.73 -2.27
CA GLY A 40 24.60 -26.12 -3.18
C GLY A 40 23.49 -27.09 -3.58
N LEU A 41 23.87 -28.33 -3.93
CA LEU A 41 22.91 -29.39 -4.26
C LEU A 41 21.99 -29.70 -3.05
N CYS A 42 22.55 -29.81 -1.84
CA CYS A 42 21.77 -30.04 -0.62
C CYS A 42 20.81 -28.88 -0.33
N ILE A 43 21.25 -27.62 -0.43
CA ILE A 43 20.38 -26.45 -0.22
C ILE A 43 19.22 -26.46 -1.20
N HIS A 44 19.49 -26.74 -2.48
CA HIS A 44 18.44 -26.81 -3.50
C HIS A 44 17.48 -27.99 -3.30
N ALA A 45 18.00 -29.16 -2.90
CA ALA A 45 17.18 -30.32 -2.56
C ALA A 45 16.30 -30.05 -1.33
N VAL A 46 16.82 -29.36 -0.30
CA VAL A 46 16.06 -28.95 0.88
C VAL A 46 15.01 -27.91 0.52
N ALA A 47 15.32 -26.91 -0.29
CA ALA A 47 14.34 -25.93 -0.77
C ALA A 47 13.21 -26.61 -1.56
N TYR A 48 13.54 -27.61 -2.39
CA TYR A 48 12.56 -28.39 -3.14
C TYR A 48 11.71 -29.29 -2.23
N ALA A 49 12.32 -29.98 -1.27
CA ALA A 49 11.61 -30.77 -0.27
C ALA A 49 10.70 -29.88 0.59
N PHE A 50 11.15 -28.67 0.95
CA PHE A 50 10.33 -27.69 1.65
C PHE A 50 9.14 -27.25 0.79
N GLN A 51 9.33 -26.97 -0.50
CA GLN A 51 8.22 -26.69 -1.43
C GLN A 51 7.23 -27.86 -1.57
N LEU A 52 7.70 -29.12 -1.54
CA LEU A 52 6.85 -30.31 -1.57
C LEU A 52 6.09 -30.56 -0.26
N LEU A 53 6.71 -30.23 0.87
CA LEU A 53 6.18 -30.54 2.21
C LEU A 53 5.36 -29.40 2.81
N THR A 54 5.50 -28.17 2.30
CA THR A 54 4.66 -27.05 2.73
C THR A 54 3.30 -27.20 2.05
N PRO A 55 2.20 -27.45 2.81
CA PRO A 55 0.87 -27.51 2.23
C PRO A 55 0.59 -26.20 1.50
N HIS A 56 0.04 -26.26 0.28
CA HIS A 56 -0.26 -25.10 -0.55
C HIS A 56 -1.16 -24.08 0.16
N THR A 57 -0.57 -23.21 0.98
CA THR A 57 -1.17 -21.98 1.44
C THR A 57 -0.92 -20.93 0.37
N SER A 58 -1.74 -20.98 -0.68
CA SER A 58 -2.19 -19.85 -1.51
C SER A 58 -1.19 -18.78 -1.98
N ILE A 59 0.11 -19.06 -2.08
CA ILE A 59 1.08 -18.11 -2.67
C ILE A 59 1.32 -18.53 -4.12
N SER A 60 0.55 -17.91 -5.02
CA SER A 60 0.65 -17.95 -6.49
C SER A 60 -0.16 -19.04 -7.24
N PRO A 61 -1.39 -18.74 -7.71
CA PRO A 61 -2.20 -19.64 -8.52
C PRO A 61 -1.79 -19.72 -10.01
N HIS A 62 -0.63 -19.18 -10.40
CA HIS A 62 -0.21 -19.07 -11.81
C HIS A 62 0.95 -19.98 -12.22
N LEU A 63 1.41 -20.93 -11.39
CA LEU A 63 2.32 -21.97 -11.87
C LEU A 63 1.52 -23.19 -12.39
N PRO A 64 1.52 -23.47 -13.71
CA PRO A 64 0.79 -24.59 -14.28
C PRO A 64 1.18 -25.91 -13.62
N HIS A 65 0.17 -26.64 -13.13
CA HIS A 65 0.26 -27.89 -12.36
C HIS A 65 0.78 -29.12 -13.14
N SER A 66 1.61 -28.91 -14.16
CA SER A 66 2.24 -29.99 -14.92
C SER A 66 3.73 -29.72 -15.13
N TYR A 67 4.43 -29.31 -14.09
CA TYR A 67 5.89 -29.31 -14.12
C TYR A 67 6.40 -30.72 -13.86
N ASN A 68 6.78 -31.39 -14.95
CA ASN A 68 7.36 -32.73 -14.96
C ASN A 68 8.57 -32.76 -14.00
N ALA A 69 8.55 -33.61 -12.97
CA ALA A 69 9.61 -33.71 -11.97
C ALA A 69 10.99 -33.91 -12.62
N LEU A 70 11.02 -34.59 -13.77
CA LEU A 70 12.20 -34.73 -14.63
C LEU A 70 12.78 -33.40 -15.12
N ALA A 71 11.94 -32.40 -15.45
CA ALA A 71 12.40 -31.08 -15.87
C ALA A 71 13.02 -30.29 -14.71
N HIS A 72 12.49 -30.44 -13.50
CA HIS A 72 13.09 -29.83 -12.30
C HIS A 72 14.42 -30.49 -11.93
N ILE A 73 14.47 -31.82 -11.97
CA ILE A 73 15.73 -32.57 -11.78
C ILE A 73 16.75 -32.15 -12.84
N ALA A 74 16.35 -32.06 -14.10
CA ALA A 74 17.23 -31.60 -15.18
C ALA A 74 17.72 -30.16 -14.94
N LEU A 75 16.86 -29.25 -14.47
CA LEU A 75 17.24 -27.88 -14.15
C LEU A 75 18.23 -27.81 -12.99
N LEU A 76 18.07 -28.67 -11.97
CA LEU A 76 19.02 -28.79 -10.87
C LEU A 76 20.40 -29.27 -11.37
N PHE A 77 20.44 -30.25 -12.27
CA PHE A 77 21.69 -30.68 -12.89
C PHE A 77 22.34 -29.59 -13.74
N VAL A 78 21.55 -28.84 -14.52
CA VAL A 78 22.07 -27.69 -15.30
C VAL A 78 22.64 -26.63 -14.37
N ARG A 79 21.95 -26.31 -13.26
CA ARG A 79 22.42 -25.33 -12.29
C ARG A 79 23.72 -25.77 -11.61
N ALA A 80 23.76 -27.01 -11.15
CA ALA A 80 24.94 -27.58 -10.51
C ALA A 80 26.14 -27.63 -11.49
N PHE A 81 25.87 -27.90 -12.77
CA PHE A 81 26.89 -27.87 -13.81
C PHE A 81 27.43 -26.45 -14.06
N VAL A 82 26.56 -25.44 -14.11
CA VAL A 82 26.95 -24.02 -14.21
C VAL A 82 27.85 -23.63 -13.04
N ASP A 83 27.47 -23.98 -11.81
CA ASP A 83 28.23 -23.63 -10.61
C ASP A 83 29.61 -24.32 -10.59
N TYR A 84 29.68 -25.60 -10.99
CA TYR A 84 30.94 -26.31 -11.16
C TYR A 84 31.85 -25.62 -12.20
N PHE A 85 31.26 -25.17 -13.31
CA PHE A 85 32.00 -24.52 -14.38
C PHE A 85 32.48 -23.12 -14.02
N ALA A 86 31.70 -22.37 -13.24
CA ALA A 86 32.10 -21.08 -12.68
C ALA A 86 33.34 -21.26 -11.81
N LEU A 87 33.35 -22.26 -10.92
CA LEU A 87 34.49 -22.57 -10.08
C LEU A 87 35.71 -23.04 -10.90
N PHE A 88 35.51 -23.79 -11.97
CA PHE A 88 36.58 -24.15 -12.91
C PHE A 88 37.20 -22.92 -13.57
N ILE A 89 36.39 -21.95 -14.02
CA ILE A 89 36.88 -20.71 -14.63
C ILE A 89 37.64 -19.87 -13.60
N ILE A 90 37.11 -19.72 -12.39
CA ILE A 90 37.77 -18.99 -11.29
C ILE A 90 39.13 -19.62 -10.99
N TYR A 91 39.20 -20.95 -10.93
CA TYR A 91 40.42 -21.66 -10.58
C TYR A 91 41.53 -21.57 -11.64
N TYR A 92 41.19 -21.74 -12.92
CA TYR A 92 42.19 -21.76 -14.01
C TYR A 92 42.47 -20.39 -14.62
N TYR A 93 41.61 -19.41 -14.38
CA TYR A 93 41.73 -18.06 -14.90
C TYR A 93 41.62 -17.08 -13.74
N ASP A 94 40.51 -16.36 -13.62
CA ASP A 94 40.23 -15.46 -12.53
C ASP A 94 38.71 -15.29 -12.36
N ALA A 95 38.29 -14.78 -11.20
CA ALA A 95 36.88 -14.53 -10.92
C ALA A 95 36.27 -13.39 -11.77
N ALA A 96 37.09 -12.50 -12.33
CA ALA A 96 36.60 -11.46 -13.20
C ALA A 96 36.12 -12.03 -14.55
N LEU A 97 36.83 -13.03 -15.11
CA LEU A 97 36.45 -13.71 -16.33
C LEU A 97 35.16 -14.52 -16.16
N GLU A 98 34.99 -15.21 -15.02
CA GLU A 98 33.73 -15.91 -14.70
C GLU A 98 32.54 -14.96 -14.76
N ARG A 99 32.67 -13.80 -14.11
CA ARG A 99 31.60 -12.79 -14.07
C ARG A 99 31.29 -12.22 -15.44
N VAL A 100 32.32 -11.93 -16.24
CA VAL A 100 32.14 -11.47 -17.62
C VAL A 100 31.39 -12.51 -18.45
N LEU A 101 31.73 -13.80 -18.33
CA LEU A 101 31.04 -14.88 -19.04
C LEU A 101 29.61 -15.10 -18.55
N ALA A 102 29.37 -15.07 -17.24
CA ALA A 102 28.02 -15.22 -16.67
C ALA A 102 27.07 -14.09 -17.11
N ILE A 103 27.58 -12.86 -17.19
CA ILE A 103 26.78 -11.68 -17.57
C ILE A 103 26.60 -11.60 -19.10
N SER A 104 27.49 -12.22 -19.90
CA SER A 104 27.37 -12.28 -21.37
C SER A 104 26.15 -13.07 -21.88
N VAL A 105 25.42 -13.76 -21.00
CA VAL A 105 24.12 -14.40 -21.29
C VAL A 105 22.98 -13.38 -21.45
N LEU A 106 23.08 -12.21 -20.81
CA LEU A 106 22.06 -11.14 -20.88
C LEU A 106 21.86 -10.58 -22.31
N PRO A 107 22.91 -10.31 -23.10
CA PRO A 107 22.77 -9.96 -24.51
C PRO A 107 22.06 -11.02 -25.36
N ALA A 108 22.25 -12.31 -25.08
CA ALA A 108 21.54 -13.38 -25.79
C ALA A 108 20.04 -13.37 -25.45
N VAL A 109 19.69 -13.08 -24.19
CA VAL A 109 18.31 -12.82 -23.77
C VAL A 109 17.77 -11.56 -24.47
N LEU A 110 18.56 -10.49 -24.62
CA LEU A 110 18.17 -9.27 -25.33
C LEU A 110 17.84 -9.53 -26.82
N VAL A 111 18.65 -10.32 -27.53
CA VAL A 111 18.40 -10.67 -28.94
C VAL A 111 17.09 -11.46 -29.09
N VAL A 112 16.79 -12.35 -28.14
CA VAL A 112 15.55 -13.12 -28.13
C VAL A 112 14.34 -12.24 -27.75
N SER A 113 14.49 -11.33 -26.79
CA SER A 113 13.43 -10.39 -26.38
C SER A 113 13.16 -9.30 -27.43
N ALA A 114 14.17 -8.86 -28.18
CA ALA A 114 14.03 -7.86 -29.23
C ALA A 114 13.18 -8.38 -30.39
N SER A 115 13.21 -9.70 -30.62
CA SER A 115 12.34 -10.37 -31.59
C SER A 115 10.86 -10.43 -31.16
N ALA A 116 10.54 -10.05 -29.91
CA ALA A 116 9.21 -10.12 -29.32
C ALA A 116 8.56 -8.74 -29.05
N ASN A 117 9.14 -7.65 -29.57
CA ASN A 117 8.63 -6.26 -29.52
C ASN A 117 8.43 -5.59 -28.13
N ASP A 118 8.72 -6.27 -27.02
CA ASP A 118 8.60 -5.69 -25.67
C ASP A 118 9.98 -5.54 -25.00
N ILE A 119 10.77 -4.55 -25.43
CA ILE A 119 11.99 -4.15 -24.70
C ILE A 119 11.80 -2.75 -24.12
N SER A 120 11.92 -2.65 -22.80
CA SER A 120 12.05 -1.36 -22.13
C SER A 120 13.41 -0.73 -22.44
N MET A 121 13.46 0.59 -22.59
CA MET A 121 14.69 1.32 -22.95
C MET A 121 15.81 1.09 -21.93
N GLU A 122 15.46 0.92 -20.66
CA GLU A 122 16.39 0.65 -19.56
C GLU A 122 17.07 -0.71 -19.72
N PHE A 123 16.33 -1.74 -20.14
CA PHE A 123 16.87 -3.07 -20.39
C PHE A 123 17.82 -3.08 -21.60
N GLY A 124 17.46 -2.35 -22.66
CA GLY A 124 18.31 -2.13 -23.83
C GLY A 124 19.65 -1.49 -23.47
N MET A 125 19.62 -0.40 -22.69
CA MET A 125 20.84 0.27 -22.22
C MET A 125 21.70 -0.63 -21.33
N GLY A 126 21.07 -1.40 -20.43
CA GLY A 126 21.78 -2.36 -19.57
C GLY A 126 22.61 -3.37 -20.36
N CYS A 127 22.07 -3.89 -21.47
CA CYS A 127 22.81 -4.86 -22.29
C CYS A 127 23.95 -4.22 -23.09
N VAL A 128 23.80 -2.98 -23.56
CA VAL A 128 24.90 -2.26 -24.23
C VAL A 128 26.07 -2.06 -23.28
N VAL A 129 25.80 -1.68 -22.02
CA VAL A 129 26.84 -1.54 -20.98
C VAL A 129 27.55 -2.86 -20.72
N VAL A 130 26.81 -3.97 -20.65
CA VAL A 130 27.39 -5.32 -20.47
C VAL A 130 28.29 -5.73 -21.64
N VAL A 131 27.84 -5.51 -22.89
CA VAL A 131 28.62 -5.83 -24.09
C VAL A 131 29.91 -5.01 -24.13
N TRP A 132 29.80 -3.70 -23.83
CA TRP A 132 30.96 -2.82 -23.75
C TRP A 132 31.96 -3.23 -22.67
N ALA A 133 31.49 -3.53 -21.47
CA ALA A 133 32.32 -3.99 -20.36
C ALA A 133 33.04 -5.31 -20.70
N THR A 134 32.33 -6.24 -21.32
CA THR A 134 32.88 -7.53 -21.77
C THR A 134 33.96 -7.35 -22.82
N ALA A 135 33.70 -6.52 -23.85
CA ALA A 135 34.68 -6.23 -24.90
C ALA A 135 35.91 -5.49 -24.37
N SER A 136 35.72 -4.55 -23.45
CA SER A 136 36.81 -3.80 -22.81
C SER A 136 37.70 -4.72 -21.96
N TYR A 137 37.09 -5.63 -21.20
CA TYR A 137 37.83 -6.62 -20.42
C TYR A 137 38.62 -7.59 -21.32
N ALA A 138 37.99 -8.11 -22.39
CA ALA A 138 38.66 -8.99 -23.34
C ALA A 138 39.85 -8.29 -24.06
N ALA A 139 39.67 -7.03 -24.47
CA ALA A 139 40.74 -6.23 -25.07
C ALA A 139 41.89 -5.97 -24.08
N GLY A 140 41.58 -5.71 -22.80
CA GLY A 140 42.58 -5.56 -21.75
C GLY A 140 43.40 -6.84 -21.51
N GLN A 141 42.77 -8.02 -21.59
CA GLN A 141 43.48 -9.29 -21.45
C GLN A 141 44.32 -9.63 -22.69
N LEU A 142 43.88 -9.25 -23.90
CA LEU A 142 44.65 -9.40 -25.14
C LEU A 142 45.87 -8.46 -25.19
N GLY A 143 45.83 -7.33 -24.48
CA GLY A 143 46.90 -6.33 -24.42
C GLY A 143 47.99 -6.60 -23.38
N ARG A 144 47.78 -7.53 -22.45
CA ARG A 144 48.83 -7.96 -21.52
C ARG A 144 49.86 -8.79 -22.28
N SER A 145 51.09 -8.28 -22.36
CA SER A 145 52.17 -8.97 -23.09
C SER A 145 52.51 -10.29 -22.39
N HIS A 146 52.91 -11.27 -23.20
CA HIS A 146 53.19 -12.64 -22.77
C HIS A 146 54.27 -12.75 -21.67
N ASP A 147 55.03 -11.68 -21.44
CA ASP A 147 56.18 -11.63 -20.55
C ASP A 147 55.82 -11.37 -19.07
N GLU A 148 54.62 -10.88 -18.76
CA GLU A 148 54.21 -10.59 -17.36
C GLU A 148 53.63 -11.83 -16.63
N ILE A 149 53.50 -12.97 -17.30
CA ILE A 149 52.86 -14.19 -16.78
C ILE A 149 53.88 -15.28 -16.36
N GLN A 150 55.18 -15.03 -16.45
CA GLN A 150 56.20 -15.98 -15.99
C GLN A 150 56.61 -15.74 -14.53
N SER A 151 55.84 -16.34 -13.61
CA SER A 151 56.29 -17.11 -12.41
C SER A 151 55.46 -16.79 -11.14
N PRO A 152 55.03 -17.78 -10.32
CA PRO A 152 55.38 -19.21 -10.36
C PRO A 152 54.21 -20.13 -10.77
N LYS A 153 54.54 -21.08 -11.66
CA LYS A 153 53.90 -22.39 -11.86
C LYS A 153 52.36 -22.46 -11.76
N ILE A 154 51.65 -21.86 -12.71
CA ILE A 154 50.39 -22.43 -13.20
C ILE A 154 50.76 -23.17 -14.49
N THR A 155 50.74 -24.50 -14.42
CA THR A 155 50.90 -25.38 -15.59
C THR A 155 50.08 -24.85 -16.76
N GLU A 156 50.70 -24.73 -17.94
CA GLU A 156 50.05 -24.27 -19.17
C GLU A 156 48.65 -24.90 -19.31
N PRO A 157 47.59 -24.09 -19.50
CA PRO A 157 46.24 -24.60 -19.57
C PRO A 157 46.16 -25.55 -20.76
N ASN A 158 45.97 -26.84 -20.45
CA ASN A 158 45.85 -27.93 -21.41
C ASN A 158 44.88 -27.52 -22.53
N PRO A 159 45.23 -27.65 -23.83
CA PRO A 159 44.34 -27.29 -24.94
C PRO A 159 42.96 -27.96 -24.87
N LYS A 160 42.84 -29.09 -24.14
CA LYS A 160 41.56 -29.73 -23.81
C LYS A 160 40.62 -28.83 -22.99
N HIS A 161 41.13 -27.96 -22.12
CA HIS A 161 40.33 -27.06 -21.29
C HIS A 161 39.69 -25.92 -22.09
N ARG A 162 40.38 -25.41 -23.12
CA ARG A 162 39.78 -24.44 -24.06
C ARG A 162 38.60 -25.03 -24.82
N VAL A 163 38.76 -26.29 -25.28
CA VAL A 163 37.68 -27.02 -25.97
C VAL A 163 36.50 -27.27 -25.04
N ILE A 164 36.74 -27.66 -23.79
CA ILE A 164 35.68 -27.88 -22.79
C ILE A 164 34.94 -26.57 -22.49
N GLY A 165 35.66 -25.43 -22.35
CA GLY A 165 35.06 -24.11 -22.18
C GLY A 165 34.12 -23.71 -23.33
N THR A 166 34.55 -23.92 -24.58
CA THR A 166 33.74 -23.63 -25.76
C THR A 166 32.49 -24.52 -25.85
N ILE A 167 32.62 -25.81 -25.51
CA ILE A 167 31.49 -26.75 -25.50
C ILE A 167 30.44 -26.32 -24.47
N VAL A 168 30.86 -25.90 -23.27
CA VAL A 168 29.93 -25.50 -22.22
C VAL A 168 29.26 -24.16 -22.52
N PHE A 169 29.99 -23.18 -23.02
CA PHE A 169 29.39 -21.93 -23.49
C PHE A 169 28.32 -22.20 -24.57
N SER A 170 28.62 -23.11 -25.51
CA SER A 170 27.67 -23.52 -26.55
C SER A 170 26.45 -24.24 -25.96
N ALA A 171 26.64 -25.11 -24.97
CA ALA A 171 25.53 -25.82 -24.30
C ALA A 171 24.61 -24.87 -23.52
N LEU A 172 25.17 -23.87 -22.84
CA LEU A 172 24.40 -22.84 -22.12
C LEU A 172 23.64 -21.92 -23.07
N LEU A 173 24.25 -21.57 -24.21
CA LEU A 173 23.59 -20.81 -25.26
C LEU A 173 22.44 -21.62 -25.90
N ILE A 174 22.66 -22.91 -26.18
CA ILE A 174 21.62 -23.79 -26.74
C ILE A 174 20.51 -24.02 -25.72
N GLY A 175 20.83 -24.25 -24.44
CA GLY A 175 19.85 -24.44 -23.38
C GLY A 175 18.97 -23.20 -23.13
N SER A 176 19.56 -22.01 -23.19
CA SER A 176 18.80 -20.75 -23.05
C SER A 176 17.88 -20.50 -24.24
N VAL A 177 18.35 -20.77 -25.47
CA VAL A 177 17.53 -20.71 -26.70
C VAL A 177 16.42 -21.77 -26.69
N TYR A 178 16.73 -23.00 -26.28
CA TYR A 178 15.74 -24.09 -26.20
C TYR A 178 14.64 -23.78 -25.17
N SER A 179 15.01 -23.28 -23.99
CA SER A 179 14.03 -22.91 -22.95
C SER A 179 13.10 -21.77 -23.43
N THR A 180 13.62 -20.80 -24.17
CA THR A 180 12.80 -19.72 -24.74
C THR A 180 11.92 -20.18 -25.90
N VAL A 181 12.40 -21.07 -26.77
CA VAL A 181 11.62 -21.63 -27.89
C VAL A 181 10.51 -22.56 -27.40
N ASN A 182 10.76 -23.41 -26.39
CA ASN A 182 9.73 -24.27 -25.82
C ASN A 182 8.70 -23.51 -24.98
N SER A 183 9.06 -22.36 -24.40
CA SER A 183 8.09 -21.48 -23.73
C SER A 183 7.12 -20.83 -24.73
N ARG A 184 7.47 -20.77 -26.03
CA ARG A 184 6.59 -20.30 -27.13
C ARG A 184 5.64 -21.37 -27.68
N HIS A 185 5.82 -22.65 -27.34
CA HIS A 185 4.97 -23.75 -27.83
C HIS A 185 3.90 -24.21 -26.82
N ALA A 186 3.79 -23.55 -25.66
CA ALA A 186 2.56 -23.64 -24.89
C ALA A 186 1.43 -23.04 -25.74
N PRO A 187 0.38 -23.80 -26.08
CA PRO A 187 -0.69 -23.30 -26.93
C PRO A 187 -1.27 -22.06 -26.28
N ALA A 188 -1.23 -20.94 -27.00
CA ALA A 188 -1.91 -19.72 -26.61
C ALA A 188 -3.37 -20.09 -26.32
N PRO A 189 -3.90 -19.83 -25.12
CA PRO A 189 -5.33 -19.95 -24.90
C PRO A 189 -6.00 -19.07 -25.94
N ALA A 190 -6.91 -19.69 -26.71
CA ALA A 190 -7.67 -19.02 -27.74
C ALA A 190 -8.17 -17.68 -27.20
N SER A 191 -7.96 -16.61 -27.97
CA SER A 191 -8.31 -15.24 -27.66
C SER A 191 -9.76 -15.14 -27.19
N ALA A 192 -9.95 -15.30 -25.88
CA ALA A 192 -11.06 -14.71 -25.18
C ALA A 192 -10.82 -13.22 -25.29
N VAL A 193 -11.83 -12.49 -25.76
CA VAL A 193 -11.89 -11.04 -25.67
C VAL A 193 -11.40 -10.65 -24.28
N ASP A 194 -10.20 -10.06 -24.20
CA ASP A 194 -9.58 -9.61 -22.96
C ASP A 194 -10.50 -8.55 -22.36
N ARG A 195 -11.40 -9.01 -21.48
CA ARG A 195 -11.94 -8.15 -20.44
C ARG A 195 -10.72 -7.68 -19.67
N PRO A 196 -10.56 -6.37 -19.40
CA PRO A 196 -9.46 -5.87 -18.59
C PRO A 196 -9.40 -6.72 -17.31
N PRO A 197 -8.20 -7.14 -16.85
CA PRO A 197 -8.07 -8.00 -15.70
C PRO A 197 -8.87 -7.39 -14.55
N THR A 198 -9.94 -8.07 -14.15
CA THR A 198 -10.77 -7.65 -13.04
C THR A 198 -9.88 -7.55 -11.82
N CYS A 199 -9.66 -6.33 -11.32
CA CYS A 199 -8.86 -6.05 -10.13
C CYS A 199 -9.30 -7.00 -9.01
N GLN A 200 -8.42 -7.92 -8.61
CA GLN A 200 -8.75 -8.90 -7.57
C GLN A 200 -8.56 -8.28 -6.18
N ARG A 201 -9.63 -8.30 -5.38
CA ARG A 201 -9.58 -7.84 -3.99
C ARG A 201 -8.57 -8.67 -3.22
N ARG A 202 -7.66 -7.98 -2.52
CA ARG A 202 -6.80 -8.65 -1.55
C ARG A 202 -7.67 -9.14 -0.38
N PRO A 203 -7.35 -10.31 0.20
CA PRO A 203 -8.00 -10.75 1.43
C PRO A 203 -7.85 -9.69 2.51
N LEU A 204 -8.96 -9.35 3.17
CA LEU A 204 -8.93 -8.48 4.33
C LEU A 204 -8.30 -9.23 5.51
N PRO A 205 -7.56 -8.53 6.40
CA PRO A 205 -7.04 -9.13 7.62
C PRO A 205 -8.15 -9.79 8.45
N MET A 206 -9.32 -9.14 8.52
CA MET A 206 -10.48 -9.66 9.20
C MET A 206 -11.50 -10.23 8.22
N GLN A 207 -11.96 -11.44 8.53
CA GLN A 207 -13.09 -12.05 7.81
C GLN A 207 -14.40 -11.32 8.17
N PRO A 208 -15.37 -11.26 7.24
CA PRO A 208 -16.72 -10.82 7.54
C PRO A 208 -17.31 -11.61 8.72
N LEU A 209 -18.04 -10.95 9.63
CA LEU A 209 -18.68 -11.64 10.76
C LEU A 209 -19.84 -12.54 10.32
N GLN A 210 -20.50 -12.19 9.22
CA GLN A 210 -21.58 -12.96 8.62
C GLN A 210 -21.16 -13.46 7.23
N PRO A 211 -21.44 -14.73 6.87
CA PRO A 211 -21.28 -15.23 5.50
C PRO A 211 -22.07 -14.40 4.50
N ALA A 212 -21.57 -14.30 3.27
CA ALA A 212 -22.22 -13.51 2.23
C ALA A 212 -23.65 -14.01 1.91
N GLU A 213 -23.90 -15.31 2.08
CA GLU A 213 -25.18 -15.96 1.83
C GLU A 213 -26.26 -15.63 2.89
N GLU A 214 -25.84 -15.23 4.09
CA GLU A 214 -26.74 -14.92 5.22
C GLU A 214 -27.11 -13.43 5.28
N ARG A 215 -26.37 -12.57 4.56
CA ARG A 215 -26.62 -11.12 4.54
C ARG A 215 -27.80 -10.80 3.63
N THR A 216 -28.67 -9.91 4.09
CA THR A 216 -29.81 -9.40 3.29
C THR A 216 -29.63 -7.95 2.84
N TYR A 217 -28.60 -7.26 3.32
CA TYR A 217 -28.26 -5.89 2.95
C TYR A 217 -27.03 -5.85 2.05
N HIS A 218 -27.13 -5.21 0.89
CA HIS A 218 -26.10 -5.28 -0.16
C HIS A 218 -25.65 -3.92 -0.72
N HIS A 219 -26.14 -2.81 -0.16
CA HIS A 219 -25.88 -1.48 -0.74
C HIS A 219 -24.39 -1.09 -0.69
N PHE A 220 -23.64 -1.58 0.29
CA PHE A 220 -22.21 -1.28 0.47
C PHE A 220 -21.28 -2.48 0.21
N ASP A 221 -21.73 -3.50 -0.51
CA ASP A 221 -20.94 -4.74 -0.76
C ASP A 221 -19.66 -4.52 -1.57
N ASP A 222 -19.61 -3.44 -2.34
CA ASP A 222 -18.45 -3.05 -3.15
C ASP A 222 -17.66 -1.87 -2.56
N VAL A 223 -18.03 -1.41 -1.36
CA VAL A 223 -17.36 -0.32 -0.63
C VAL A 223 -16.45 -0.91 0.44
N LEU A 224 -15.24 -0.35 0.58
CA LEU A 224 -14.36 -0.60 1.72
C LEU A 224 -14.57 0.48 2.78
N LEU A 225 -15.01 0.09 3.97
CA LEU A 225 -15.02 0.97 5.14
C LEU A 225 -13.66 0.91 5.84
N ILE A 226 -12.91 2.01 5.74
CA ILE A 226 -11.62 2.21 6.37
C ILE A 226 -11.87 2.93 7.70
N VAL A 227 -11.70 2.19 8.80
CA VAL A 227 -11.87 2.69 10.17
C VAL A 227 -10.52 3.00 10.77
N PHE A 228 -10.21 4.27 11.02
CA PHE A 228 -8.94 4.66 11.63
C PHE A 228 -9.06 4.91 13.12
N PHE A 229 -7.96 4.74 13.84
CA PHE A 229 -7.88 5.07 15.25
C PHE A 229 -6.48 5.53 15.63
N SER A 230 -6.41 6.54 16.50
CA SER A 230 -5.14 7.10 16.96
C SER A 230 -4.64 6.45 18.25
N HIS A 231 -5.48 6.23 19.28
CA HIS A 231 -5.01 5.73 20.58
C HIS A 231 -5.37 4.27 20.90
N ALA A 232 -4.57 3.64 21.77
CA ALA A 232 -4.82 2.31 22.32
C ALA A 232 -6.01 2.23 23.31
N ARG A 233 -6.68 3.36 23.58
CA ARG A 233 -7.76 3.49 24.59
C ARG A 233 -9.07 2.80 24.20
N TYR A 234 -9.14 2.18 23.03
CA TYR A 234 -10.40 1.93 22.34
C TYR A 234 -10.66 0.48 21.95
N ASN A 235 -9.93 -0.48 22.56
CA ASN A 235 -10.08 -1.90 22.26
C ASN A 235 -11.57 -2.34 22.23
N VAL A 236 -12.36 -1.96 23.23
CA VAL A 236 -13.77 -2.35 23.28
C VAL A 236 -14.65 -1.60 22.27
N ASN A 237 -14.28 -0.39 21.85
CA ASN A 237 -15.05 0.34 20.84
C ASN A 237 -14.91 -0.29 19.45
N LEU A 238 -13.73 -0.82 19.09
CA LEU A 238 -13.50 -1.40 17.76
C LEU A 238 -14.35 -2.66 17.54
N ASP A 239 -14.41 -3.55 18.53
CA ASP A 239 -15.21 -4.79 18.45
C ASP A 239 -16.71 -4.47 18.33
N TYR A 240 -17.22 -3.48 19.06
CA TYR A 240 -18.62 -3.10 19.01
C TYR A 240 -18.98 -2.38 17.72
N TYR A 241 -18.10 -1.49 17.25
CA TYR A 241 -18.20 -0.84 15.96
C TYR A 241 -18.29 -1.90 14.84
N ARG A 242 -17.39 -2.89 14.84
CA ARG A 242 -17.42 -4.01 13.89
C ARG A 242 -18.73 -4.80 14.00
N THR A 243 -19.16 -5.11 15.22
CA THR A 243 -20.37 -5.90 15.48
C THR A 243 -21.63 -5.23 14.92
N VAL A 244 -21.72 -3.91 15.00
CA VAL A 244 -22.85 -3.16 14.43
C VAL A 244 -22.71 -2.98 12.93
N TYR A 245 -21.59 -2.48 12.43
CA TYR A 245 -21.50 -2.07 11.03
C TYR A 245 -21.19 -3.18 10.04
N SER A 246 -20.71 -4.35 10.48
CA SER A 246 -20.46 -5.49 9.58
C SER A 246 -21.72 -6.04 8.90
N GLU A 247 -22.90 -5.76 9.46
CA GLU A 247 -24.19 -6.06 8.82
C GLU A 247 -24.34 -5.29 7.50
N PHE A 248 -23.88 -4.04 7.47
CA PHE A 248 -24.01 -3.15 6.32
C PHE A 248 -22.77 -3.15 5.41
N PHE A 249 -21.58 -3.24 6.00
CA PHE A 249 -20.29 -3.21 5.31
C PHE A 249 -19.58 -4.55 5.48
N PRO A 250 -19.60 -5.45 4.48
CA PRO A 250 -18.88 -6.73 4.58
C PRO A 250 -17.37 -6.54 4.47
N ASN A 251 -16.92 -5.42 3.89
CA ASN A 251 -15.51 -5.08 3.72
C ASN A 251 -15.15 -3.96 4.67
N MET A 252 -14.52 -4.32 5.78
CA MET A 252 -14.03 -3.37 6.78
C MET A 252 -12.56 -3.60 7.03
N VAL A 253 -11.79 -2.52 7.13
CA VAL A 253 -10.41 -2.55 7.58
C VAL A 253 -10.22 -1.55 8.70
N PHE A 254 -9.55 -1.99 9.75
CA PHE A 254 -9.20 -1.14 10.88
C PHE A 254 -7.71 -0.84 10.77
N ILE A 255 -7.34 0.44 10.86
CA ILE A 255 -5.98 0.91 10.67
C ILE A 255 -5.50 1.79 11.83
N GLY A 256 -4.31 1.48 12.33
CA GLY A 256 -3.71 2.09 13.51
C GLY A 256 -2.19 2.17 13.42
N PRO A 257 -1.51 2.87 14.34
CA PRO A 257 -0.06 3.11 14.25
C PRO A 257 0.82 1.91 14.64
N ALA A 258 2.04 1.84 14.09
CA ALA A 258 3.01 0.75 14.32
C ALA A 258 3.58 0.60 15.73
N SER A 259 3.64 1.66 16.52
CA SER A 259 4.18 1.57 17.87
C SER A 259 3.41 2.47 18.82
N ARG A 260 2.86 1.90 19.90
CA ARG A 260 2.52 2.65 21.12
C ARG A 260 2.87 1.80 22.34
N GLU A 261 3.91 2.19 23.05
CA GLU A 261 4.21 1.67 24.38
C GLU A 261 3.07 2.06 25.35
N ASN A 262 2.64 1.07 26.14
CA ASN A 262 1.79 1.10 27.33
C ASN A 262 0.26 0.86 27.23
N ALA A 263 -0.08 -0.31 27.77
CA ALA A 263 -1.22 -0.66 28.63
C ALA A 263 -2.61 -0.73 28.01
N GLY A 264 -2.88 -1.76 27.20
CA GLY A 264 -4.28 -2.15 26.93
C GLY A 264 -4.51 -3.15 25.79
N PHE A 265 -3.60 -3.24 24.83
CA PHE A 265 -3.69 -4.23 23.75
C PHE A 265 -3.05 -5.55 24.19
N ASN A 266 -3.84 -6.39 24.86
CA ASN A 266 -3.44 -7.77 25.21
C ASN A 266 -3.71 -8.76 24.07
N HIS A 267 -4.27 -8.28 22.95
CA HIS A 267 -4.66 -9.09 21.79
C HIS A 267 -4.03 -8.49 20.53
N SER A 268 -3.17 -9.27 19.89
CA SER A 268 -2.71 -9.06 18.52
C SER A 268 -3.92 -9.13 17.60
N TYR A 269 -4.45 -8.01 17.13
CA TYR A 269 -5.51 -8.03 16.13
C TYR A 269 -4.98 -7.95 14.70
N ASP A 270 -5.79 -8.52 13.80
CA ASP A 270 -5.90 -8.34 12.35
C ASP A 270 -6.20 -6.88 11.95
N VAL A 271 -5.37 -5.95 12.45
CA VAL A 271 -5.42 -4.53 12.14
C VAL A 271 -4.31 -4.24 11.12
N VAL A 272 -4.58 -3.37 10.16
CA VAL A 272 -3.52 -2.85 9.31
C VAL A 272 -2.66 -1.92 10.13
N VAL A 273 -1.42 -2.35 10.33
CA VAL A 273 -0.44 -1.56 11.05
C VAL A 273 0.19 -0.58 10.07
N ASP A 274 -0.12 0.69 10.25
CA ASP A 274 0.50 1.77 9.52
C ASP A 274 1.93 1.97 10.02
N SER A 275 2.91 1.98 9.11
CA SER A 275 4.33 2.08 9.45
C SER A 275 4.71 3.41 10.11
N TYR A 276 3.81 4.39 10.09
CA TYR A 276 4.02 5.70 10.66
C TYR A 276 4.06 5.65 12.19
N LYS A 277 5.14 6.20 12.76
CA LYS A 277 5.25 6.36 14.20
C LYS A 277 4.51 7.62 14.61
N ALA A 278 3.52 7.47 15.48
CA ALA A 278 2.91 8.60 16.15
C ALA A 278 4.00 9.34 16.96
N ASP A 279 4.24 10.59 16.62
CA ASP A 279 5.05 11.53 17.39
C ASP A 279 4.17 12.36 18.33
N GLU A 280 3.01 11.82 18.67
CA GLU A 280 2.02 12.47 19.50
C GLU A 280 2.60 12.78 20.89
N ASP A 281 2.58 14.05 21.28
CA ASP A 281 3.02 14.50 22.59
C ASP A 281 1.99 15.45 23.18
N LEU A 282 1.18 14.92 24.09
CA LEU A 282 0.14 15.65 24.81
C LEU A 282 0.65 16.29 26.11
N ARG A 283 1.96 16.19 26.41
CA ARG A 283 2.53 16.70 27.67
C ARG A 283 2.77 18.20 27.63
N ASP A 284 2.91 18.79 26.45
CA ASP A 284 3.07 20.23 26.25
C ASP A 284 1.77 20.84 25.69
N PRO A 285 0.93 21.48 26.53
CA PRO A 285 -0.28 22.13 26.07
C PRO A 285 -0.05 23.38 25.21
N GLY A 286 1.18 23.92 25.16
CA GLY A 286 1.59 25.00 24.26
C GLY A 286 2.13 24.51 22.92
N TYR A 287 2.48 23.23 22.84
CA TYR A 287 2.97 22.57 21.63
C TYR A 287 2.42 21.14 21.57
N TYR A 288 1.13 21.04 21.28
CA TYR A 288 0.50 19.76 21.00
C TYR A 288 1.09 19.20 19.71
N LYS A 289 2.03 18.27 19.82
CA LYS A 289 2.38 17.42 18.69
C LYS A 289 1.19 16.51 18.47
N MET A 290 0.28 16.91 17.62
CA MET A 290 -0.85 16.08 17.23
C MET A 290 -0.41 15.15 16.13
N ALA A 291 -0.80 13.89 16.24
CA ALA A 291 -0.65 12.90 15.18
C ALA A 291 -1.57 13.19 13.97
N GLY A 292 -1.89 14.46 13.67
CA GLY A 292 -2.74 14.81 12.53
C GLY A 292 -2.15 14.39 11.19
N ARG A 293 -0.82 14.30 11.08
CA ARG A 293 -0.15 13.69 9.92
C ARG A 293 -0.45 12.19 9.76
N MET A 294 -0.69 11.51 10.88
CA MET A 294 -0.86 10.06 10.93
C MET A 294 -2.17 9.61 10.28
N ALA A 295 -3.30 10.31 10.51
CA ALA A 295 -4.60 9.83 10.03
C ALA A 295 -4.68 9.81 8.50
N HIS A 296 -4.19 10.86 7.82
CA HIS A 296 -4.20 10.84 6.35
C HIS A 296 -3.08 9.97 5.76
N HIS A 297 -2.01 9.66 6.51
CA HIS A 297 -1.09 8.57 6.16
C HIS A 297 -1.79 7.21 6.22
N MET A 298 -2.60 6.95 7.26
CA MET A 298 -3.43 5.74 7.34
C MET A 298 -4.42 5.66 6.18
N LEU A 299 -5.08 6.75 5.81
CA LEU A 299 -5.95 6.79 4.62
C LEU A 299 -5.16 6.39 3.37
N TYR A 300 -3.98 6.96 3.16
CA TYR A 300 -3.10 6.58 2.04
C TYR A 300 -2.74 5.09 2.06
N THR A 301 -2.35 4.55 3.21
CA THR A 301 -2.06 3.12 3.39
C THR A 301 -3.27 2.25 3.06
N GLY A 302 -4.46 2.59 3.55
CA GLY A 302 -5.69 1.86 3.25
C GLY A 302 -6.02 1.86 1.76
N LEU A 303 -5.95 3.01 1.10
CA LEU A 303 -6.18 3.12 -0.35
C LEU A 303 -5.14 2.36 -1.18
N LYS A 304 -3.88 2.32 -0.71
CA LYS A 304 -2.77 1.65 -1.39
C LYS A 304 -2.84 0.13 -1.26
N GLU A 305 -3.09 -0.37 -0.05
CA GLU A 305 -3.08 -1.80 0.21
C GLU A 305 -4.33 -2.51 -0.35
N PHE A 306 -5.44 -1.79 -0.54
CA PHE A 306 -6.73 -2.36 -0.97
C PHE A 306 -7.32 -1.65 -2.20
N PRO A 307 -6.75 -1.79 -3.41
CA PRO A 307 -7.11 -0.96 -4.56
C PRO A 307 -8.41 -1.33 -5.30
N CYS A 308 -9.02 -2.48 -5.00
CA CYS A 308 -10.05 -3.10 -5.85
C CYS A 308 -11.50 -2.96 -5.32
N TYR A 309 -11.85 -1.78 -4.80
CA TYR A 309 -13.21 -1.44 -4.36
C TYR A 309 -13.83 -0.35 -5.23
N LYS A 310 -15.17 -0.36 -5.36
CA LYS A 310 -15.91 0.67 -6.10
C LYS A 310 -15.99 1.99 -5.33
N GLY A 311 -15.77 1.95 -4.03
CA GLY A 311 -15.78 3.10 -3.15
C GLY A 311 -14.98 2.86 -1.88
N TYR A 312 -14.56 3.95 -1.25
CA TYR A 312 -13.84 3.95 0.01
C TYR A 312 -14.54 4.91 0.96
N LEU A 313 -15.15 4.40 2.02
CA LEU A 313 -15.71 5.22 3.09
C LEU A 313 -14.67 5.29 4.22
N TRP A 314 -14.27 6.50 4.56
CA TRP A 314 -13.28 6.78 5.61
C TRP A 314 -13.99 7.37 6.82
N ALA A 315 -13.77 6.79 7.99
CA ALA A 315 -14.28 7.30 9.26
C ALA A 315 -13.39 6.89 10.44
N PRO A 316 -13.32 7.67 11.54
CA PRO A 316 -12.70 7.20 12.76
C PRO A 316 -13.63 6.24 13.50
N PHE A 317 -13.04 5.44 14.39
CA PHE A 317 -13.76 4.46 15.21
C PHE A 317 -14.81 5.06 16.16
N ASP A 318 -14.71 6.36 16.48
CA ASP A 318 -15.63 7.13 17.31
C ASP A 318 -16.60 7.99 16.47
N THR A 319 -16.84 7.61 15.22
CA THR A 319 -17.92 8.20 14.42
C THR A 319 -19.11 7.25 14.31
N LEU A 320 -20.29 7.71 14.71
CA LEU A 320 -21.54 7.03 14.38
C LEU A 320 -21.89 7.32 12.91
N LEU A 321 -22.10 6.25 12.14
CA LEU A 321 -22.54 6.29 10.74
C LEU A 321 -24.04 6.06 10.67
N ASN A 322 -24.81 7.07 10.25
CA ASN A 322 -26.23 6.90 10.00
C ASN A 322 -26.43 6.17 8.65
N VAL A 323 -26.34 4.84 8.65
CA VAL A 323 -26.36 4.03 7.42
C VAL A 323 -27.58 4.30 6.53
N PRO A 324 -28.82 4.40 7.05
CA PRO A 324 -29.99 4.81 6.27
C PRO A 324 -29.89 6.17 5.56
N ARG A 325 -29.10 7.08 6.11
CA ARG A 325 -28.80 8.36 5.46
C ARG A 325 -27.75 8.20 4.39
N LEU A 326 -26.65 7.53 4.72
CA LEU A 326 -25.53 7.33 3.80
C LEU A 326 -25.90 6.55 2.54
N GLU A 327 -26.86 5.62 2.60
CA GLU A 327 -27.30 4.87 1.41
C GLU A 327 -28.06 5.70 0.37
N GLN A 328 -28.49 6.92 0.72
CA GLN A 328 -29.15 7.84 -0.20
C GLN A 328 -28.14 8.64 -1.04
N PHE A 329 -26.85 8.55 -0.71
CA PHE A 329 -25.80 9.25 -1.43
C PHE A 329 -25.40 8.47 -2.70
N ASP A 330 -25.15 9.19 -3.80
CA ASP A 330 -24.64 8.58 -5.02
C ASP A 330 -23.17 8.15 -4.81
N GLN A 331 -22.95 6.84 -4.72
CA GLN A 331 -21.63 6.21 -4.57
C GLN A 331 -20.69 6.43 -5.77
N ASN A 332 -21.15 7.08 -6.83
CA ASN A 332 -20.29 7.56 -7.91
C ASN A 332 -19.69 8.93 -7.62
N LEU A 333 -20.15 9.69 -6.63
CA LEU A 333 -19.65 11.04 -6.36
C LEU A 333 -18.82 11.07 -5.08
N PHE A 334 -17.97 12.09 -4.93
CA PHE A 334 -17.28 12.33 -3.66
C PHE A 334 -18.28 12.77 -2.61
N TRP A 335 -18.14 12.25 -1.38
CA TRP A 335 -18.94 12.72 -0.24
C TRP A 335 -18.01 13.38 0.77
N TYR A 336 -18.30 14.62 1.13
CA TYR A 336 -17.53 15.36 2.10
C TYR A 336 -18.30 16.57 2.62
N HIS A 337 -18.01 17.00 3.84
CA HIS A 337 -18.59 18.18 4.48
C HIS A 337 -18.03 19.48 3.88
N SER A 338 -18.27 19.75 2.58
CA SER A 338 -17.68 20.89 1.85
C SER A 338 -18.60 22.10 1.71
N PRO A 339 -18.07 23.34 1.70
CA PRO A 339 -18.85 24.55 1.43
C PRO A 339 -19.33 24.65 -0.02
N PHE A 340 -18.82 23.80 -0.91
CA PHE A 340 -19.19 23.74 -2.33
C PHE A 340 -20.02 22.51 -2.67
N ALA A 341 -20.37 21.70 -1.68
CA ALA A 341 -21.09 20.46 -1.89
C ALA A 341 -22.61 20.69 -2.05
N GLU A 342 -23.25 19.78 -2.77
CA GLU A 342 -24.70 19.74 -2.93
C GLU A 342 -25.32 18.90 -1.82
N TYR A 343 -26.34 19.45 -1.17
CA TYR A 343 -27.12 18.73 -0.15
C TYR A 343 -27.85 17.54 -0.75
N VAL A 344 -27.67 16.38 -0.11
CA VAL A 344 -28.52 15.20 -0.36
C VAL A 344 -29.83 15.38 0.38
N TYR A 345 -30.94 15.10 -0.29
CA TYR A 345 -32.26 15.20 0.33
C TYR A 345 -32.37 14.30 1.57
N ASN A 346 -32.92 14.83 2.66
CA ASN A 346 -33.20 14.10 3.90
C ASN A 346 -34.71 14.02 4.12
N PRO A 347 -35.32 12.86 3.85
CA PRO A 347 -36.74 12.64 4.07
C PRO A 347 -37.23 12.95 5.48
N ALA A 348 -36.41 12.73 6.52
CA ALA A 348 -36.80 13.01 7.91
C ALA A 348 -36.98 14.51 8.19
N LEU A 349 -36.27 15.37 7.46
CA LEU A 349 -36.34 16.83 7.62
C LEU A 349 -37.28 17.50 6.60
N GLY A 350 -37.66 16.80 5.54
CA GLY A 350 -38.55 17.31 4.50
C GLY A 350 -38.03 18.62 3.88
N PHE A 351 -38.84 19.68 3.94
CA PHE A 351 -38.44 21.01 3.43
C PHE A 351 -37.42 21.73 4.33
N GLY A 352 -37.25 21.30 5.58
CA GLY A 352 -36.26 21.83 6.51
C GLY A 352 -34.82 21.41 6.21
N ASN A 353 -34.62 20.42 5.31
CA ASN A 353 -33.29 19.92 4.93
C ASN A 353 -32.39 20.93 4.18
N LYS A 354 -32.88 22.14 3.93
CA LYS A 354 -32.08 23.22 3.33
C LYS A 354 -31.85 24.35 4.31
N ASP A 355 -32.37 24.23 5.53
CA ASP A 355 -32.26 25.25 6.53
C ASP A 355 -30.88 25.17 7.17
N PRO A 356 -29.97 26.13 6.89
CA PRO A 356 -28.63 26.11 7.45
C PRO A 356 -28.64 26.23 8.99
N GLU A 357 -29.76 26.60 9.63
CA GLU A 357 -29.89 26.58 11.08
C GLU A 357 -29.93 25.14 11.65
N HIS A 358 -30.28 24.16 10.82
CA HIS A 358 -30.37 22.74 11.19
C HIS A 358 -29.14 21.92 10.75
N HIS A 359 -28.14 22.57 10.15
CA HIS A 359 -26.93 21.91 9.68
C HIS A 359 -25.69 22.52 10.35
N PRO A 360 -24.70 21.71 10.71
CA PRO A 360 -23.39 22.22 11.11
C PRO A 360 -22.78 23.05 9.97
N PRO A 361 -21.98 24.07 10.30
CA PRO A 361 -21.37 24.92 9.30
C PRO A 361 -20.42 24.11 8.42
N ALA A 362 -20.47 24.37 7.11
CA ALA A 362 -19.63 23.69 6.13
C ALA A 362 -18.12 23.85 6.40
N ALA A 363 -17.29 23.03 5.73
CA ALA A 363 -15.84 23.17 5.81
C ALA A 363 -15.38 24.61 5.52
N GLN A 364 -14.35 25.02 6.25
CA GLN A 364 -13.83 26.37 6.26
C GLN A 364 -12.83 26.55 5.12
N ILE A 365 -12.93 27.66 4.40
CA ILE A 365 -11.90 28.05 3.42
C ILE A 365 -10.76 28.70 4.19
N SER A 366 -9.52 28.29 3.93
CA SER A 366 -8.37 28.89 4.60
C SER A 366 -8.31 30.40 4.35
N PRO A 367 -7.73 31.18 5.26
CA PRO A 367 -7.32 32.55 4.96
C PRO A 367 -6.29 32.59 3.82
N ASP A 368 -5.90 33.80 3.42
CA ASP A 368 -4.90 33.98 2.39
C ASP A 368 -3.56 33.33 2.77
N PRO A 369 -3.05 32.36 1.98
CA PRO A 369 -1.77 31.74 2.28
C PRO A 369 -0.58 32.72 2.26
N ALA A 370 -0.75 33.92 1.68
CA ALA A 370 0.27 34.97 1.75
C ALA A 370 0.30 35.71 3.11
N LEU A 371 -0.71 35.52 3.97
CA LEU A 371 -0.72 36.09 5.31
C LEU A 371 0.19 35.26 6.22
N ASN A 372 1.04 35.96 6.99
CA ASN A 372 1.82 35.33 8.04
C ASN A 372 0.93 35.08 9.28
N LEU A 373 0.25 33.94 9.28
CA LEU A 373 -0.64 33.55 10.38
C LEU A 373 0.11 33.06 11.61
N THR A 374 1.36 32.62 11.42
CA THR A 374 2.20 32.09 12.50
C THR A 374 2.57 33.16 13.52
N GLU A 375 2.78 34.40 13.09
CA GLU A 375 3.16 35.52 13.97
C GLU A 375 2.15 35.77 15.10
N ASN A 376 0.87 35.55 14.84
CA ASN A 376 -0.22 35.81 15.79
C ASN A 376 -0.94 34.53 16.24
N TRP A 377 -0.39 33.35 15.97
CA TRP A 377 -1.01 32.09 16.34
C TRP A 377 -0.89 31.82 17.85
N ARG A 378 -2.02 31.52 18.49
CA ARG A 378 -2.16 31.39 19.96
C ARG A 378 -2.36 29.96 20.42
N GLY A 379 -2.11 28.98 19.56
CA GLY A 379 -2.34 27.58 19.84
C GLY A 379 -3.68 27.06 19.32
N TRP A 380 -3.76 25.73 19.24
CA TRP A 380 -4.98 25.02 18.88
C TRP A 380 -6.16 25.34 19.80
N GLY A 381 -7.36 25.40 19.21
CA GLY A 381 -8.62 25.73 19.89
C GLY A 381 -8.93 27.23 19.94
N ARG A 382 -7.91 28.09 20.14
CA ARG A 382 -8.08 29.56 20.01
C ARG A 382 -7.99 30.00 18.56
N ASP A 383 -7.04 29.43 17.84
CA ASP A 383 -6.86 29.60 16.41
C ASP A 383 -6.94 28.23 15.74
N TRP A 384 -7.50 28.17 14.54
CA TRP A 384 -7.50 26.94 13.75
C TRP A 384 -6.06 26.56 13.35
N TRP A 385 -5.86 25.32 12.91
CA TRP A 385 -4.57 24.77 12.47
C TRP A 385 -3.85 25.58 11.39
N TRP A 386 -4.53 26.49 10.68
CA TRP A 386 -3.93 27.29 9.61
C TRP A 386 -2.67 28.06 10.03
N GLY A 387 -2.65 28.59 11.25
CA GLY A 387 -1.52 29.39 11.76
C GLY A 387 -0.40 28.57 12.41
N ASP A 388 -0.60 27.27 12.61
CA ASP A 388 0.39 26.44 13.31
C ASP A 388 1.72 26.43 12.52
N PRO A 389 2.86 26.82 13.13
CA PRO A 389 4.15 26.84 12.45
C PRO A 389 4.65 25.48 11.97
N HIS A 390 4.09 24.38 12.47
CA HIS A 390 4.63 23.04 12.25
C HIS A 390 3.75 22.18 11.34
N VAL A 391 2.47 22.55 11.17
CA VAL A 391 1.52 21.74 10.38
C VAL A 391 0.52 22.58 9.57
N GLY A 392 0.55 23.91 9.72
CA GLY A 392 -0.41 24.83 9.13
C GLY A 392 -0.14 25.18 7.67
N LEU A 393 -0.65 26.33 7.21
CA LEU A 393 -0.59 26.71 5.80
C LEU A 393 0.84 26.79 5.25
N GLY A 394 1.79 27.27 6.06
CA GLY A 394 3.20 27.35 5.70
C GLY A 394 3.78 26.00 5.31
N GLU A 395 3.44 24.95 6.06
CA GLU A 395 3.93 23.58 5.86
C GLU A 395 3.15 22.82 4.77
N CYS A 396 1.89 23.19 4.54
CA CYS A 396 1.07 22.64 3.46
C CYS A 396 1.43 23.22 2.07
N MET A 397 1.93 24.46 2.01
CA MET A 397 2.17 25.15 0.74
C MET A 397 3.23 24.49 -0.16
N PRO A 398 4.38 24.01 0.34
CA PRO A 398 5.36 23.30 -0.48
C PRO A 398 4.76 22.07 -1.18
N ALA A 399 3.91 21.29 -0.49
CA ALA A 399 3.19 20.19 -1.10
C ALA A 399 2.24 20.67 -2.19
N PHE A 400 1.41 21.67 -1.89
CA PHE A 400 0.46 22.23 -2.85
C PHE A 400 1.15 22.68 -4.13
N LEU A 401 2.26 23.43 -4.04
CA LEU A 401 2.95 23.96 -5.22
C LEU A 401 3.51 22.87 -6.15
N ARG A 402 3.76 21.66 -5.63
CA ARG A 402 4.18 20.49 -6.43
C ARG A 402 3.02 19.76 -7.09
N VAL A 403 1.78 19.98 -6.64
CA VAL A 403 0.59 19.42 -7.30
C VAL A 403 0.52 19.94 -8.74
N PRO A 404 0.17 19.08 -9.73
CA PRO A 404 0.02 19.48 -11.12
C PRO A 404 -0.86 20.73 -11.28
N LEU A 405 -0.42 21.63 -12.17
CA LEU A 405 -1.08 22.93 -12.37
C LEU A 405 -2.58 22.79 -12.67
N ALA A 406 -2.97 21.78 -13.46
CA ALA A 406 -4.36 21.53 -13.82
C ALA A 406 -5.26 21.26 -12.60
N LEU A 407 -4.77 20.52 -11.59
CA LEU A 407 -5.53 20.26 -10.36
C LEU A 407 -5.60 21.52 -9.49
N ARG A 408 -4.50 22.28 -9.39
CA ARG A 408 -4.49 23.55 -8.66
C ARG A 408 -5.42 24.61 -9.25
N GLN A 409 -5.47 24.70 -10.58
CA GLN A 409 -6.40 25.59 -11.28
C GLN A 409 -7.84 25.22 -10.97
N ARG A 410 -8.14 23.92 -10.89
CA ARG A 410 -9.46 23.45 -10.48
C ARG A 410 -9.83 23.86 -9.06
N LEU A 411 -8.92 23.67 -8.10
CA LEU A 411 -9.18 24.15 -6.74
C LEU A 411 -9.44 25.67 -6.73
N ALA A 412 -8.65 26.43 -7.52
CA ALA A 412 -8.82 27.87 -7.63
C ALA A 412 -10.18 28.28 -8.23
N GLU A 413 -10.83 27.45 -9.05
CA GLU A 413 -12.18 27.72 -9.56
C GLU A 413 -13.22 27.79 -8.44
N TYR A 414 -13.08 26.98 -7.39
CA TYR A 414 -13.95 27.05 -6.20
C TYR A 414 -13.75 28.34 -5.39
N THR A 415 -12.58 28.98 -5.52
CA THR A 415 -12.13 30.07 -4.66
C THR A 415 -11.87 31.36 -5.45
N GLU A 416 -12.62 31.57 -6.53
CA GLU A 416 -12.60 32.79 -7.37
C GLU A 416 -11.20 33.11 -7.93
N GLY A 417 -10.46 32.08 -8.33
CA GLY A 417 -9.09 32.18 -8.85
C GLY A 417 -8.02 32.41 -7.77
N LYS A 418 -8.40 32.48 -6.49
CA LYS A 418 -7.44 32.68 -5.38
C LYS A 418 -6.91 31.34 -4.91
N THR A 419 -5.59 31.24 -4.72
CA THR A 419 -4.98 30.09 -4.05
C THR A 419 -5.44 30.06 -2.60
N ARG A 420 -6.25 29.06 -2.24
CA ARG A 420 -6.79 28.81 -0.91
C ARG A 420 -6.81 27.32 -0.65
N PHE A 421 -6.64 26.92 0.60
CA PHE A 421 -6.83 25.54 1.05
C PHE A 421 -8.26 25.36 1.54
N ILE A 422 -8.74 24.13 1.53
CA ILE A 422 -9.99 23.76 2.20
C ILE A 422 -9.59 23.13 3.53
N GLY A 423 -10.10 23.70 4.62
CA GLY A 423 -9.92 23.21 5.98
C GLY A 423 -11.24 22.69 6.54
N GLY A 424 -11.24 21.62 7.33
CA GLY A 424 -12.46 21.16 7.99
C GLY A 424 -12.33 19.75 8.54
N SER A 425 -13.39 19.29 9.20
CA SER A 425 -13.45 17.91 9.72
C SER A 425 -13.17 16.94 8.59
N ALA A 426 -12.20 16.06 8.79
CA ALA A 426 -11.87 14.98 7.87
C ALA A 426 -12.28 13.61 8.43
N ASP A 427 -13.28 13.62 9.31
CA ASP A 427 -13.75 12.44 10.04
C ASP A 427 -14.75 11.62 9.24
N THR A 428 -15.31 12.14 8.15
CA THR A 428 -16.11 11.33 7.24
C THR A 428 -15.93 11.82 5.81
N MET A 429 -15.48 10.91 4.95
CA MET A 429 -15.44 11.17 3.51
C MET A 429 -15.62 9.87 2.73
N TYR A 430 -16.17 10.00 1.54
CA TYR A 430 -16.26 8.90 0.59
C TYR A 430 -15.53 9.25 -0.71
N ILE A 431 -14.68 8.32 -1.15
CA ILE A 431 -13.88 8.44 -2.37
C ILE A 431 -14.37 7.38 -3.36
N PRO A 432 -14.93 7.78 -4.52
CA PRO A 432 -15.26 6.83 -5.58
C PRO A 432 -14.01 6.09 -6.05
N GLY A 433 -14.11 4.77 -6.22
CA GLY A 433 -12.96 3.92 -6.49
C GLY A 433 -12.24 4.24 -7.80
N ARG A 434 -12.95 4.77 -8.80
CA ARG A 434 -12.36 5.26 -10.05
C ARG A 434 -11.43 6.46 -9.87
N HIS A 435 -11.55 7.19 -8.76
CA HIS A 435 -10.73 8.36 -8.43
C HIS A 435 -9.65 8.05 -7.38
N ARG A 436 -9.62 6.81 -6.86
CA ARG A 436 -8.70 6.37 -5.81
C ARG A 436 -7.24 6.69 -6.13
N GLU A 437 -6.80 6.36 -7.34
CA GLU A 437 -5.39 6.51 -7.74
C GLU A 437 -4.98 7.98 -7.75
N THR A 438 -5.73 8.84 -8.46
CA THR A 438 -5.46 10.28 -8.50
C THR A 438 -5.56 10.93 -7.11
N PHE A 439 -6.53 10.54 -6.29
CA PHE A 439 -6.65 11.00 -4.90
C PHE A 439 -5.42 10.59 -4.08
N MET A 440 -5.06 9.32 -4.10
CA MET A 440 -3.94 8.76 -3.33
C MET A 440 -2.60 9.36 -3.76
N GLU A 441 -2.35 9.50 -5.06
CA GLU A 441 -1.13 10.14 -5.58
C GLU A 441 -1.03 11.59 -5.15
N THR A 442 -2.13 12.34 -5.23
CA THR A 442 -2.17 13.74 -4.80
C THR A 442 -1.98 13.85 -3.29
N LEU A 443 -2.60 12.97 -2.50
CA LEU A 443 -2.40 12.89 -1.05
C LEU A 443 -0.95 12.56 -0.69
N GLY A 444 -0.30 11.69 -1.46
CA GLY A 444 1.11 11.35 -1.31
C GLY A 444 2.05 12.57 -1.35
N ILE A 445 1.72 13.57 -2.16
CA ILE A 445 2.51 14.82 -2.24
C ILE A 445 2.42 15.61 -0.92
N PHE A 446 1.28 15.58 -0.23
CA PHE A 446 1.09 16.22 1.07
C PHE A 446 1.75 15.45 2.21
N LEU A 447 1.82 14.11 2.11
CA LEU A 447 2.52 13.27 3.08
C LEU A 447 4.04 13.46 3.13
N GLU A 448 4.60 14.11 2.11
CA GLU A 448 6.01 14.50 2.08
C GLU A 448 6.29 15.79 2.86
N THR A 449 5.26 16.42 3.45
CA THR A 449 5.38 17.54 4.39
C THR A 449 4.65 17.22 5.70
N ASP A 450 4.75 18.10 6.70
CA ASP A 450 4.03 17.95 7.97
C ASP A 450 2.60 18.53 7.92
N CYS A 451 2.02 18.70 6.73
CA CYS A 451 0.68 19.30 6.57
C CYS A 451 -0.39 18.57 7.40
N PHE A 452 -1.23 19.30 8.11
CA PHE A 452 -2.27 18.72 8.97
C PHE A 452 -3.40 18.03 8.17
N LEU A 453 -3.97 16.91 8.67
CA LEU A 453 -5.01 16.14 7.94
C LEU A 453 -6.24 16.96 7.56
N GLU A 454 -6.69 17.84 8.46
CA GLU A 454 -7.90 18.67 8.26
C GLU A 454 -7.65 19.79 7.26
N ILE A 455 -6.41 19.95 6.75
CA ILE A 455 -6.07 20.83 5.64
C ILE A 455 -5.76 19.98 4.39
N ALA A 456 -4.87 18.98 4.54
CA ALA A 456 -4.41 18.13 3.45
C ALA A 456 -5.57 17.39 2.78
N THR A 457 -6.35 16.62 3.55
CA THR A 457 -7.35 15.70 2.99
C THR A 457 -8.51 16.44 2.31
N PRO A 458 -9.10 17.47 2.95
CA PRO A 458 -10.13 18.27 2.28
C PRO A 458 -9.58 18.97 1.04
N THR A 459 -8.37 19.54 1.09
CA THR A 459 -7.77 20.18 -0.08
C THR A 459 -7.54 19.18 -1.21
N VAL A 460 -6.99 18.00 -0.92
CA VAL A 460 -6.75 16.93 -1.90
C VAL A 460 -8.05 16.48 -2.56
N LEU A 461 -9.13 16.29 -1.78
CA LEU A 461 -10.44 15.95 -2.32
C LEU A 461 -10.88 16.98 -3.37
N HIS A 462 -10.81 18.27 -3.07
CA HIS A 462 -11.22 19.33 -3.98
C HIS A 462 -10.29 19.49 -5.18
N LEU A 463 -9.00 19.17 -5.03
CA LEU A 463 -8.04 19.13 -6.13
C LEU A 463 -8.42 18.06 -7.17
N VAL A 464 -8.90 16.89 -6.72
CA VAL A 464 -9.07 15.72 -7.60
C VAL A 464 -10.48 15.50 -8.13
N VAL A 465 -11.52 16.08 -7.51
CA VAL A 465 -12.91 16.04 -8.03
C VAL A 465 -12.93 16.51 -9.48
N PRO A 466 -13.34 15.69 -10.47
CA PRO A 466 -13.30 16.07 -11.89
C PRO A 466 -14.17 17.29 -12.23
N PRO A 467 -13.86 18.03 -13.31
CA PRO A 467 -14.71 19.12 -13.76
C PRO A 467 -16.10 18.59 -14.13
N GLY A 468 -17.14 19.27 -13.62
CA GLY A 468 -18.54 18.88 -13.84
C GLY A 468 -19.07 17.78 -12.91
N GLU A 469 -18.22 17.12 -12.14
CA GLU A 469 -18.67 16.29 -11.03
C GLU A 469 -18.91 17.15 -9.79
N LYS A 470 -19.93 16.78 -9.02
CA LYS A 470 -20.29 17.48 -7.78
C LYS A 470 -19.73 16.73 -6.57
N ILE A 471 -19.55 17.46 -5.47
CA ILE A 471 -19.34 16.87 -4.14
C ILE A 471 -20.72 16.79 -3.48
N LEU A 472 -21.03 15.68 -2.81
CA LEU A 472 -22.23 15.54 -2.00
C LEU A 472 -21.93 15.93 -0.55
N PHE A 473 -22.78 16.79 0.02
CA PHE A 473 -22.60 17.34 1.35
C PHE A 473 -22.89 16.26 2.39
N VAL A 474 -21.85 15.86 3.13
CA VAL A 474 -21.99 15.00 4.29
C VAL A 474 -22.26 15.88 5.50
N ASP A 475 -23.44 15.77 6.04
CA ASP A 475 -23.85 16.43 7.27
C ASP A 475 -23.19 15.73 8.47
N HIS A 476 -22.21 16.39 9.06
CA HIS A 476 -21.34 15.83 10.08
C HIS A 476 -21.29 16.70 11.33
N TRP A 477 -21.66 16.11 12.48
CA TRP A 477 -21.81 16.82 13.74
C TRP A 477 -20.85 16.31 14.83
N TRP A 478 -20.32 17.22 15.64
CA TRP A 478 -19.45 16.88 16.78
C TRP A 478 -20.22 16.82 18.11
N ILE A 479 -20.09 15.71 18.84
CA ILE A 479 -20.64 15.61 20.20
C ILE A 479 -19.64 16.23 21.17
N TRP A 480 -19.97 17.42 21.69
CA TRP A 480 -19.10 18.14 22.63
C TRP A 480 -19.38 17.82 24.10
N GLU A 481 -20.60 17.39 24.41
CA GLU A 481 -21.06 17.18 25.79
C GLU A 481 -21.79 15.84 25.94
N PRO A 482 -21.64 15.17 27.10
CA PRO A 482 -22.37 13.93 27.38
C PRO A 482 -23.91 14.08 27.33
N PRO A 483 -24.64 12.98 27.08
CA PRO A 483 -24.14 11.62 26.86
C PRO A 483 -23.49 11.47 25.48
N LEU A 484 -22.41 10.70 25.36
CA LEU A 484 -21.68 10.54 24.10
C LEU A 484 -22.13 9.28 23.34
N ASN A 485 -23.43 8.98 23.34
CA ASN A 485 -23.98 7.71 22.88
C ASN A 485 -25.31 7.91 22.12
N ALA A 486 -26.02 6.82 21.83
CA ALA A 486 -27.25 6.84 21.04
C ALA A 486 -28.38 7.68 21.66
N THR A 487 -28.37 7.92 22.98
CA THR A 487 -29.32 8.85 23.63
C THR A 487 -29.14 10.29 23.12
N PHE A 488 -27.91 10.77 22.99
CA PHE A 488 -27.65 12.11 22.44
C PHE A 488 -28.10 12.19 20.99
N VAL A 489 -27.79 11.17 20.19
CA VAL A 489 -28.17 11.11 18.79
C VAL A 489 -29.69 11.19 18.63
N ARG A 490 -30.47 10.41 19.40
CA ARG A 490 -31.94 10.50 19.38
C ARG A 490 -32.45 11.88 19.77
N ASN A 491 -31.88 12.49 20.82
CA ASN A 491 -32.31 13.82 21.25
C ASN A 491 -32.09 14.84 20.14
N LYS A 492 -30.93 14.83 19.47
CA LYS A 492 -30.65 15.71 18.34
C LYS A 492 -31.53 15.45 17.13
N TRP A 493 -31.81 14.19 16.82
CA TRP A 493 -32.75 13.84 15.75
C TRP A 493 -34.17 14.35 16.05
N ASN A 494 -34.63 14.22 17.30
CA ASN A 494 -35.93 14.75 17.74
C ASN A 494 -36.01 16.28 17.71
N GLU A 495 -34.87 16.96 17.87
CA GLU A 495 -34.73 18.41 17.73
C GLU A 495 -34.66 18.87 16.25
N GLY A 496 -34.66 17.95 15.28
CA GLY A 496 -34.57 18.27 13.85
C GLY A 496 -33.16 18.28 13.28
N PHE A 497 -32.17 17.75 14.02
CA PHE A 497 -30.77 17.64 13.59
C PHE A 497 -30.41 16.21 13.18
N GLU A 498 -31.23 15.59 12.31
CA GLU A 498 -30.95 14.26 11.78
C GLU A 498 -29.86 14.27 10.71
N VAL A 499 -28.61 14.31 11.17
CA VAL A 499 -27.41 14.36 10.31
C VAL A 499 -26.93 12.97 9.85
N ASP A 500 -25.96 12.95 8.94
CA ASP A 500 -25.42 11.73 8.33
C ASP A 500 -24.39 11.03 9.23
N THR A 501 -23.63 11.80 10.02
CA THR A 501 -22.63 11.26 10.95
C THR A 501 -22.45 12.08 12.22
N PHE A 502 -22.09 11.42 13.33
CA PHE A 502 -21.70 12.08 14.58
C PHE A 502 -20.30 11.65 15.00
N HIS A 503 -19.39 12.60 15.18
CA HIS A 503 -18.06 12.36 15.77
C HIS A 503 -18.07 12.45 17.30
N THR A 504 -17.07 11.85 17.94
CA THR A 504 -16.97 11.71 19.40
C THR A 504 -18.09 10.82 19.98
N PHE A 505 -18.54 9.83 19.21
CA PHE A 505 -19.45 8.78 19.67
C PHE A 505 -18.68 7.68 20.40
N HIS A 506 -19.16 7.33 21.59
CA HIS A 506 -18.57 6.30 22.45
C HIS A 506 -19.47 5.06 22.54
N TRP A 507 -18.86 3.90 22.31
CA TRP A 507 -19.51 2.58 22.39
C TRP A 507 -19.46 1.99 23.81
N GLY A 508 -18.77 2.65 24.73
CA GLY A 508 -18.63 2.25 26.12
C GLY A 508 -18.90 3.40 27.07
N ASP A 509 -18.72 3.15 28.36
CA ASP A 509 -18.88 4.12 29.44
C ASP A 509 -17.62 4.20 30.28
N ARG A 510 -17.44 5.31 31.01
CA ARG A 510 -16.38 5.41 32.02
C ARG A 510 -16.85 4.75 33.32
N ASP A 511 -16.05 3.84 33.84
CA ASP A 511 -16.25 3.29 35.18
C ASP A 511 -15.94 4.32 36.29
N GLU A 512 -16.15 3.94 37.54
CA GLU A 512 -15.90 4.81 38.71
C GLU A 512 -14.46 5.32 38.80
N ALA A 513 -13.50 4.62 38.17
CA ALA A 513 -12.09 5.01 38.09
C ALA A 513 -11.79 5.92 36.88
N GLY A 514 -12.81 6.27 36.09
CA GLY A 514 -12.67 7.05 34.86
C GLY A 514 -12.13 6.26 33.67
N VAL A 515 -12.03 4.93 33.77
CA VAL A 515 -11.54 4.06 32.71
C VAL A 515 -12.68 3.67 31.79
N TRP A 516 -12.47 3.78 30.48
CA TRP A 516 -13.47 3.36 29.50
C TRP A 516 -13.61 1.83 29.46
N ARG A 517 -14.85 1.36 29.58
CA ARG A 517 -15.27 -0.05 29.45
C ARG A 517 -16.37 -0.13 28.42
N GLY A 518 -16.39 -1.16 27.58
CA GLY A 518 -17.51 -1.32 26.65
C GLY A 518 -18.79 -1.66 27.40
N ASN A 519 -19.87 -1.07 26.93
CA ASN A 519 -21.23 -1.40 27.35
C ASN A 519 -21.94 -2.15 26.21
N HIS A 520 -22.15 -3.46 26.37
CA HIS A 520 -22.78 -4.29 25.33
C HIS A 520 -24.20 -3.84 24.98
N GLU A 521 -24.91 -3.16 25.89
CA GLU A 521 -26.25 -2.64 25.63
C GLU A 521 -26.25 -1.60 24.49
N ASN A 522 -25.14 -0.89 24.29
CA ASN A 522 -24.99 0.06 23.18
C ASN A 522 -25.06 -0.60 21.80
N ILE A 523 -24.72 -1.89 21.65
CA ILE A 523 -24.85 -2.59 20.36
C ILE A 523 -26.32 -2.68 19.96
N ALA A 524 -27.16 -3.16 20.87
CA ALA A 524 -28.60 -3.26 20.64
C ALA A 524 -29.23 -1.88 20.47
N ASP A 525 -28.83 -0.91 21.28
CA ASP A 525 -29.36 0.45 21.23
C ASP A 525 -29.01 1.17 19.91
N VAL A 526 -27.78 1.01 19.40
CA VAL A 526 -27.40 1.59 18.10
C VAL A 526 -28.09 0.87 16.94
N ARG A 527 -28.28 -0.45 17.00
CA ARG A 527 -29.06 -1.17 15.96
C ARG A 527 -30.50 -0.68 15.91
N GLU A 528 -31.12 -0.44 17.07
CA GLU A 528 -32.48 0.12 17.13
C GLU A 528 -32.50 1.57 16.64
N LEU A 529 -31.53 2.38 17.04
CA LEU A 529 -31.36 3.75 16.53
C LEU A 529 -31.30 3.80 15.00
N LEU A 530 -30.52 2.90 14.36
CA LEU A 530 -30.43 2.82 12.91
C LEU A 530 -31.75 2.38 12.28
N ARG A 531 -32.51 1.49 12.91
CA ARG A 531 -33.87 1.15 12.45
C ARG A 531 -34.84 2.32 12.53
N GLU A 532 -34.81 3.05 13.63
CA GLU A 532 -35.62 4.26 13.81
C GLU A 532 -35.32 5.28 12.70
N SER A 533 -34.03 5.47 12.35
CA SER A 533 -33.65 6.30 11.22
C SER A 533 -34.17 5.73 9.90
N ALA A 534 -33.99 4.43 9.63
CA ALA A 534 -34.49 3.79 8.41
C ALA A 534 -35.99 4.03 8.15
N LEU A 535 -36.81 3.96 9.21
CA LEU A 535 -38.24 4.26 9.15
C LEU A 535 -38.50 5.71 8.73
N ARG A 536 -37.73 6.68 9.24
CA ARG A 536 -37.85 8.10 8.87
C ARG A 536 -37.24 8.42 7.51
N GLN A 537 -36.24 7.65 7.09
CA GLN A 537 -35.57 7.76 5.79
C GLN A 537 -36.30 7.02 4.66
N PHE A 538 -37.34 6.25 4.99
CA PHE A 538 -38.06 5.36 4.06
C PHE A 538 -37.14 4.34 3.38
N THR A 539 -36.18 3.81 4.14
CA THR A 539 -35.27 2.78 3.65
C THR A 539 -35.49 1.44 4.35
N ASN A 540 -35.09 0.36 3.69
CA ASN A 540 -35.30 -1.00 4.18
C ASN A 540 -34.00 -1.54 4.77
N LEU A 541 -33.86 -1.44 6.09
CA LEU A 541 -32.79 -2.15 6.78
C LEU A 541 -33.14 -3.63 7.02
N PRO A 542 -32.13 -4.52 7.01
CA PRO A 542 -32.28 -5.91 7.41
C PRO A 542 -32.92 -6.05 8.80
N ALA A 543 -33.63 -7.16 9.00
CA ALA A 543 -33.98 -7.58 10.34
C ALA A 543 -32.70 -8.09 11.02
N SER A 544 -32.07 -7.28 11.88
CA SER A 544 -30.91 -7.64 12.70
C SER A 544 -30.97 -9.09 13.17
N VAL A 545 -29.91 -9.84 12.87
CA VAL A 545 -29.71 -11.18 13.42
C VAL A 545 -29.52 -11.03 14.94
N PRO A 546 -30.34 -11.70 15.77
CA PRO A 546 -30.29 -11.60 17.23
C PRO A 546 -28.94 -11.97 17.83
#